data_AF-A0A4Q3N1J1-F1
#
_entry.id   AF-A0A4Q3N1J1-F1
#
_cell.length_a   1.000
_cell.length_b   1.000
_cell.length_c   1.000
_cell.angle_alpha   90.00
_cell.angle_beta   90.00
_cell.angle_gamma   90.00
#
_symmetry.space_group_name_H-M   'P 1'
#
loop_
_entity.id
_entity.type
_entity.pdbx_description
1 polymer ?
#
loop_
_entity_poly.entity_id
_entity_poly.type
_entity_poly.pdbx_seq_one_letter_code
_entity_poly.pdbx_strand_id
1 'polypeptide(L)' 'LEHIGFTVPFNMSEQPAASINCGYTSAGLPIGLQIAGRRFDDLGVLQVARAFEILREAQRPWPLPPSEAIHHVD' A
#
# COMPACT_ATOMS: atom_id res chain seq x y z
N LEU A 1 -10.88 -9.93 -15.41
CA LEU A 1 -10.80 -9.75 -13.94
C LEU A 1 -9.37 -9.95 -13.40
N GLU A 2 -8.35 -10.06 -14.24
CA GLU A 2 -6.97 -10.35 -13.81
C GLU A 2 -6.38 -9.29 -12.86
N HIS A 3 -6.80 -8.03 -12.98
CA HIS A 3 -6.27 -6.93 -12.18
C HIS A 3 -6.55 -7.02 -10.67
N ILE A 4 -7.50 -7.86 -10.23
CA ILE A 4 -7.79 -8.10 -8.81
C ILE A 4 -7.35 -9.49 -8.33
N GLY A 5 -6.62 -10.25 -9.15
CA GLY A 5 -6.30 -11.65 -8.85
C GLY A 5 -5.59 -11.86 -7.51
N PHE A 6 -4.83 -10.86 -7.04
CA PHE A 6 -4.13 -10.92 -5.75
C PHE A 6 -4.95 -10.37 -4.58
N THR A 7 -5.91 -9.48 -4.83
CA THR A 7 -6.70 -8.85 -3.76
C THR A 7 -7.99 -9.61 -3.46
N VAL A 8 -8.67 -10.13 -4.48
CA VAL A 8 -9.99 -10.76 -4.35
C VAL A 8 -10.05 -11.95 -3.37
N PRO A 9 -9.02 -12.80 -3.21
CA PRO A 9 -9.11 -13.92 -2.28
C PRO A 9 -9.37 -13.42 -0.85
N PHE A 10 -8.72 -12.34 -0.43
CA PHE A 10 -8.81 -11.82 0.94
C PHE A 10 -10.14 -11.13 1.25
N ASN A 11 -10.84 -10.60 0.24
CA ASN A 11 -12.22 -10.15 0.38
C ASN A 11 -13.17 -11.31 0.73
N MET A 12 -12.93 -12.49 0.14
CA MET A 12 -13.82 -13.65 0.28
C MET A 12 -13.49 -14.47 1.54
N SER A 13 -12.22 -14.49 1.94
CA SER A 13 -11.74 -15.29 3.06
C SER A 13 -11.63 -14.50 4.37
N GLU A 14 -11.80 -13.17 4.31
CA GLU A 14 -11.85 -12.24 5.45
C GLU A 14 -10.53 -12.12 6.24
N GLN A 15 -9.39 -12.53 5.67
CA GLN A 15 -8.09 -12.24 6.26
C GLN A 15 -7.82 -10.73 6.19
N PRO A 16 -7.21 -10.14 7.23
CA PRO A 16 -6.67 -8.80 7.15
C PRO A 16 -5.55 -8.76 6.10
N ALA A 17 -5.55 -7.71 5.28
CA ALA A 17 -4.52 -7.48 4.29
C ALA A 17 -4.19 -5.98 4.18
N ALA A 18 -2.90 -5.66 4.09
CA ALA A 18 -2.39 -4.31 3.87
C ALA A 18 -1.61 -4.23 2.57
N SER A 19 -1.68 -3.08 1.89
CA SER A 19 -0.84 -2.77 0.73
C SER A 19 0.09 -1.62 1.09
N ILE A 20 1.39 -1.82 0.90
CA ILE A 20 2.43 -0.80 1.14
C ILE A 20 3.30 -0.64 -0.11
N ASN A 21 3.83 0.55 -0.33
CA ASN A 21 4.76 0.78 -1.44
C ASN A 21 6.11 0.13 -1.14
N CYS A 22 6.54 -0.77 -2.02
CA CYS A 22 7.78 -1.55 -1.92
C CYS A 22 8.88 -1.14 -2.88
N GLY A 23 8.65 -0.08 -3.66
CA GLY A 23 9.61 0.43 -4.62
C GLY A 23 8.92 0.95 -5.87
N TYR A 24 9.71 1.11 -6.92
CA TYR A 24 9.27 1.69 -8.16
C TYR A 24 9.77 0.85 -9.34
N THR A 25 8.97 0.79 -10.39
CA THR A 25 9.41 0.29 -11.69
C THR A 25 10.52 1.18 -12.27
N SER A 26 11.20 0.71 -13.31
CA SER A 26 12.18 1.52 -14.06
C SER A 26 11.56 2.80 -14.65
N ALA A 27 10.27 2.78 -14.99
CA ALA A 27 9.51 3.94 -15.43
C ALA A 27 9.05 4.87 -14.27
N GLY A 28 9.38 4.52 -13.03
CA GLY A 28 9.06 5.32 -11.85
C GLY A 28 7.65 5.16 -11.30
N LEU A 29 6.86 4.20 -11.79
CA LEU A 29 5.55 3.87 -11.24
C LEU A 29 5.69 3.08 -9.93
N PRO A 30 4.86 3.34 -8.90
CA PRO A 30 4.94 2.64 -7.62
C PRO A 30 4.56 1.15 -7.75
N ILE A 31 5.21 0.30 -6.96
CA ILE A 31 4.93 -1.13 -6.85
C ILE A 31 4.36 -1.40 -5.45
N GLY A 32 3.20 -2.05 -5.38
CA GLY A 32 2.59 -2.46 -4.12
C GLY A 32 3.08 -3.84 -3.66
N LEU A 33 3.43 -3.95 -2.39
CA LEU A 33 3.58 -5.22 -1.66
C LEU A 33 2.31 -5.44 -0.84
N GLN A 34 1.62 -6.55 -1.09
CA GLN A 34 0.48 -6.97 -0.31
C GLN A 34 0.91 -7.96 0.78
N ILE A 35 0.52 -7.67 2.01
CA ILE A 35 0.78 -8.49 3.19
C ILE A 35 -0.58 -8.95 3.71
N ALA A 36 -0.81 -10.26 3.76
CA ALA A 36 -2.01 -10.85 4.32
C ALA A 36 -1.67 -11.71 5.54
N GLY A 37 -2.47 -11.59 6.58
CA GLY A 37 -2.29 -12.30 7.86
C GLY A 37 -3.32 -13.38 8.10
N ARG A 38 -3.33 -13.96 9.30
CA ARG A 38 -4.42 -14.85 9.75
C ARG A 38 -5.67 -14.00 10.04
N ARG A 39 -6.87 -14.60 9.96
CA ARG A 39 -8.11 -13.92 10.37
C ARG A 39 -7.94 -13.34 11.79
N PHE A 40 -8.33 -12.09 11.96
CA PHE A 40 -8.23 -11.30 13.19
C PHE A 40 -6.80 -10.96 13.67
N ASP A 41 -5.77 -11.17 12.84
CA ASP A 41 -4.38 -10.81 13.13
C ASP A 41 -3.96 -9.49 12.47
N ASP A 42 -4.79 -8.46 12.63
CA ASP A 42 -4.56 -7.11 12.09
C ASP A 42 -3.25 -6.52 12.62
N LEU A 43 -2.98 -6.72 13.92
CA LEU A 43 -1.75 -6.26 14.56
C LEU A 43 -0.51 -6.90 13.93
N GLY A 44 -0.52 -8.21 13.67
CA GLY A 44 0.58 -8.89 13.00
C GLY A 44 0.83 -8.36 11.59
N VAL A 45 -0.24 -8.12 10.81
CA VAL A 45 -0.13 -7.50 9.48
C VAL A 45 0.52 -6.11 9.55
N LEU A 46 0.08 -5.27 10.50
CA LEU A 46 0.64 -3.94 10.70
C LEU A 46 2.10 -3.97 11.17
N GLN A 47 2.46 -4.93 12.04
CA GLN A 47 3.84 -5.11 12.49
C GLN A 47 4.77 -5.52 11.34
N VAL A 48 4.34 -6.44 10.47
CA VAL A 48 5.12 -6.83 9.29
C VAL A 48 5.22 -5.67 8.29
N ALA A 49 4.13 -4.94 8.07
CA ALA A 49 4.15 -3.75 7.23
C ALA A 49 5.17 -2.72 7.75
N ARG A 50 5.15 -2.45 9.06
CA ARG A 50 6.09 -1.53 9.70
C ARG A 50 7.54 -2.02 9.62
N ALA A 51 7.78 -3.31 9.84
CA ALA A 51 9.11 -3.90 9.71
C ALA A 51 9.64 -3.72 8.29
N PHE A 52 8.81 -3.97 7.27
CA PHE A 52 9.19 -3.74 5.89
C PHE A 52 9.48 -2.26 5.61
N GLU A 53 8.67 -1.33 6.12
CA GLU A 53 8.91 0.11 5.98
C GLU A 53 10.25 0.58 6.56
N ILE A 54 10.71 -0.03 7.65
CA ILE A 54 12.00 0.28 8.29
C ILE A 54 13.17 -0.27 7.45
N LEU A 55 12.98 -1.42 6.81
CA LEU A 55 14.03 -2.11 6.04
C LEU A 55 14.17 -1.60 4.60
N ARG A 56 13.09 -1.09 4.00
CA ARG A 56 13.10 -0.60 2.62
C ARG A 56 13.79 0.76 2.49
N GLU A 57 14.19 1.08 1.26
CA GLU A 57 14.74 2.39 0.92
C GLU A 57 13.73 3.54 1.12
N ALA A 58 14.26 4.77 1.17
CA ALA A 58 13.46 5.98 1.25
C ALA A 58 12.51 6.10 0.04
N GLN A 59 11.28 6.56 0.29
CA GLN A 59 10.32 6.79 -0.80
C GLN A 59 10.59 8.14 -1.46
N ARG A 60 10.06 8.27 -2.68
CA ARG A 60 9.94 9.59 -3.31
C ARG A 60 9.00 10.47 -2.47
N PRO A 61 9.21 11.80 -2.47
CA PRO A 61 8.28 12.72 -1.83
C PRO A 61 6.85 12.49 -2.34
N TRP A 62 5.87 12.63 -1.45
CA TRP A 62 4.48 12.59 -1.85
C TRP A 62 4.20 13.71 -2.87
N PRO A 63 3.43 13.44 -3.95
CA PRO A 63 3.08 14.49 -4.88
C PRO A 63 2.30 15.58 -4.14
N LEU A 64 2.73 16.83 -4.31
CA LEU A 64 1.98 17.98 -3.85
C LEU A 64 0.86 18.24 -4.86
N PRO A 65 -0.37 18.56 -4.39
CA PRO A 65 -1.40 19.03 -5.29
C PRO A 65 -0.92 20.31 -5.99
N PRO A 66 -1.36 20.58 -7.24
CA PRO A 66 -1.15 21.88 -7.85
C PRO A 66 -1.64 22.98 -6.92
N SER A 67 -0.89 24.08 -6.80
CA SER A 67 -1.23 25.20 -5.90
C SER A 67 -2.65 25.74 -6.12
N GLU A 68 -3.15 25.66 -7.35
CA GLU A 68 -4.50 26.08 -7.75
C GLU A 68 -5.62 25.28 -7.07
N ALA A 69 -5.39 24.01 -6.73
CA ALA A 69 -6.39 23.14 -6.10
C ALA A 69 -6.66 23.49 -4.62
N ILE A 70 -5.77 24.26 -3.98
CA ILE A 70 -5.90 24.67 -2.58
C ILE A 70 -6.83 25.90 -2.45
N HIS A 71 -7.02 26.68 -3.52
CA HIS A 71 -7.80 27.92 -3.52
C HIS A 71 -9.30 27.75 -3.79
N HIS A 72 -9.82 26.52 -3.95
CA HIS A 72 -11.24 26.25 -4.25
C HIS A 72 -12.04 25.74 -3.03
N VAL A 73 -11.47 25.85 -1.83
CA VAL A 73 -12.10 25.37 -0.58
C VAL A 73 -12.59 26.52 0.32
N ASP A 74 -12.66 27.74 -0.22
CA ASP A 74 -13.24 28.92 0.45
C ASP A 74 -14.71 29.13 0.05
#